data_AF-A0A9X8M599-F1
#
_entry.id   AF-A0A9X8M599-F1
#
_cell.length_a   1.000
_cell.length_b   1.000
_cell.length_c   1.000
_cell.angle_alpha   90.00
_cell.angle_beta   90.00
_cell.angle_gamma   90.00
#
_symmetry.space_group_name_H-M   'P 1'
#
loop_
_entity.id
_entity.type
_entity.pdbx_description
1 polymer ?
#
loop_
_entity_poly.entity_id
_entity_poly.type
_entity_poly.pdbx_seq_one_letter_code
_entity_poly.pdbx_strand_id
1 'polypeptide(L)'
;MPAYLYIILIVLVLTGITYLAINPNRVWGKQKYIILVSLFLISITVVKSLGSDINTSIEKNNKQIEHNIKTMEELLVSEFNILAEKIYLEEKTKYYKVTTNTGIYKVIFRYDSQKNIIGIQKIDPILTVANEGGNHEQGSHNKN
;
A
#
# COMPACT_ATOMS: atom_id res chain seq x y z
N MET A 1 -15.69 -13.63 -9.59
CA MET A 1 -16.52 -13.52 -10.82
C MET A 1 -15.90 -12.46 -11.72
N PRO A 2 -16.01 -12.56 -13.05
CA PRO A 2 -15.38 -11.59 -13.94
C PRO A 2 -16.06 -10.21 -13.93
N ALA A 3 -15.26 -9.14 -14.04
CA ALA A 3 -15.67 -7.73 -13.91
C ALA A 3 -16.90 -7.35 -14.76
N TYR A 4 -17.05 -7.95 -15.94
CA TYR A 4 -18.15 -7.65 -16.87
C TYR A 4 -19.53 -8.07 -16.35
N LEU A 5 -19.63 -9.13 -15.53
CA LEU A 5 -20.92 -9.54 -14.95
C LEU A 5 -21.47 -8.50 -13.98
N TYR A 6 -20.59 -7.79 -13.27
CA TYR A 6 -20.99 -6.74 -12.34
C TYR A 6 -21.46 -5.47 -13.06
N ILE A 7 -20.81 -5.12 -14.17
CA ILE A 7 -21.24 -4.01 -15.02
C ILE A 7 -22.63 -4.28 -15.58
N ILE A 8 -22.90 -5.52 -16.05
CA ILE A 8 -24.22 -5.93 -16.54
C ILE A 8 -25.29 -5.81 -15.45
N LEU A 9 -24.96 -6.21 -14.22
CA LEU A 9 -25.89 -6.18 -13.08
C LEU A 9 -26.21 -4.73 -12.66
N ILE A 10 -25.21 -3.84 -12.64
CA ILE A 10 -25.39 -2.40 -12.36
C ILE A 10 -26.26 -1.74 -13.44
N VAL A 11 -26.01 -2.04 -14.71
CA VAL A 11 -26.82 -1.52 -15.83
C VAL A 11 -28.27 -1.99 -15.70
N LEU A 12 -28.51 -3.27 -15.40
CA LEU A 12 -29.87 -3.80 -15.19
C LEU A 12 -30.60 -3.10 -14.03
N VAL A 13 -29.92 -2.87 -12.91
CA VAL A 13 -30.50 -2.19 -11.74
C VAL A 13 -30.84 -0.73 -12.08
N LEU A 14 -29.92 0.01 -12.71
CA LEU A 14 -30.16 1.39 -13.12
C LEU A 14 -31.33 1.48 -14.10
N THR A 15 -31.37 0.60 -15.10
CA THR A 15 -32.46 0.56 -16.09
C THR A 15 -33.81 0.26 -15.43
N GLY A 16 -33.84 -0.63 -14.43
CA GLY A 16 -35.04 -0.94 -13.64
C GLY A 16 -35.55 0.25 -12.82
N ILE A 17 -34.64 0.99 -12.16
CA ILE A 17 -34.97 2.20 -11.39
C ILE A 17 -35.48 3.30 -12.31
N THR A 18 -34.81 3.56 -13.44
CA THR A 18 -35.25 4.57 -14.42
C THR A 18 -36.63 4.24 -14.99
N TYR A 19 -36.88 2.96 -15.31
CA TYR A 19 -38.18 2.52 -15.82
C TYR A 19 -39.31 2.69 -14.79
N LEU A 20 -39.00 2.50 -13.50
CA LEU A 20 -39.95 2.71 -12.40
C LEU A 20 -40.23 4.21 -12.17
N ALA A 21 -39.20 5.06 -12.26
CA ALA A 21 -39.31 6.51 -12.09
C ALA A 21 -40.15 7.19 -13.19
N ILE A 22 -40.10 6.66 -14.43
CA ILE A 22 -40.86 7.20 -15.57
C ILE A 22 -42.36 6.86 -15.47
N ASN A 23 -42.76 5.82 -14.73
CA ASN A 23 -44.14 5.33 -14.71
C ASN A 23 -44.67 5.02 -13.30
N PRO A 24 -44.75 6.02 -12.41
CA PRO A 24 -44.98 5.83 -10.97
C PRO A 24 -46.38 5.30 -10.60
N ASN A 25 -47.41 5.62 -11.41
CA ASN A 25 -48.81 5.26 -11.12
C ASN A 25 -49.31 4.01 -11.87
N ARG A 26 -48.40 3.26 -12.51
CA ARG A 26 -48.79 2.05 -13.22
C ARG A 26 -49.19 0.98 -12.21
N VAL A 27 -50.40 0.44 -12.30
CA VAL A 27 -50.82 -0.71 -11.47
C VAL A 27 -50.20 -1.97 -12.08
N TRP A 28 -49.17 -2.50 -11.44
CA TRP A 28 -48.47 -3.69 -11.90
C TRP A 28 -49.27 -4.93 -11.53
N GLY A 29 -49.53 -5.82 -12.51
CA GLY A 29 -50.08 -7.13 -12.21
C GLY A 29 -49.17 -7.87 -11.21
N LYS A 30 -49.77 -8.62 -10.28
CA LYS A 30 -49.08 -9.27 -9.14
C LYS A 30 -47.78 -9.98 -9.52
N GLN A 31 -47.73 -10.62 -10.69
CA GLN A 31 -46.53 -11.30 -11.21
C GLN A 31 -45.34 -10.37 -11.43
N LYS A 32 -45.55 -9.17 -11.99
CA LYS A 32 -44.45 -8.24 -12.28
C LYS A 32 -43.88 -7.60 -11.01
N TYR A 33 -44.73 -7.41 -10.00
CA TYR A 33 -44.30 -6.94 -8.68
C TYR A 33 -43.40 -7.97 -7.97
N ILE A 34 -43.75 -9.25 -8.03
CA ILE A 34 -42.95 -10.35 -7.46
C ILE A 34 -41.55 -10.42 -8.12
N ILE A 35 -41.49 -10.24 -9.43
CA ILE A 35 -40.21 -10.20 -10.19
C ILE A 35 -39.35 -9.02 -9.74
N LEU A 36 -39.95 -7.84 -9.53
CA LEU A 36 -39.22 -6.65 -9.09
C LEU A 36 -38.65 -6.82 -7.66
N VAL A 37 -39.45 -7.35 -6.73
CA VAL A 37 -39.04 -7.58 -5.35
C VAL A 37 -37.94 -8.64 -5.26
N SER A 38 -38.05 -9.72 -6.03
CA SER A 38 -37.00 -10.75 -6.08
C SER A 38 -35.67 -10.22 -6.64
N LEU A 39 -35.70 -9.42 -7.71
CA LEU A 39 -34.52 -8.73 -8.24
C LEU A 39 -33.87 -7.81 -7.21
N PHE A 40 -34.67 -7.09 -6.42
CA PHE A 40 -34.19 -6.21 -5.36
C PHE A 40 -33.54 -6.97 -4.19
N LEU A 41 -34.10 -8.12 -3.79
CA LEU A 41 -33.50 -8.96 -2.75
C LEU A 41 -32.18 -9.60 -3.20
N ILE A 42 -32.10 -9.99 -4.48
CA ILE A 42 -30.86 -10.52 -5.08
C ILE A 42 -29.78 -9.43 -5.12
N SER A 43 -30.12 -8.20 -5.51
CA SER A 43 -29.15 -7.11 -5.55
C SER A 43 -28.59 -6.76 -4.17
N ILE A 44 -29.42 -6.74 -3.11
CA ILE A 44 -28.95 -6.53 -1.73
C ILE A 44 -27.95 -7.60 -1.30
N THR A 45 -28.24 -8.87 -1.60
CA THR A 45 -27.37 -10.00 -1.21
C THR A 45 -26.01 -9.91 -1.93
N VAL A 46 -26.02 -9.59 -3.22
CA VAL A 46 -24.81 -9.42 -4.02
C VAL A 46 -23.96 -8.26 -3.49
N VAL A 47 -24.58 -7.10 -3.18
CA VAL A 47 -23.88 -5.94 -2.62
C VAL A 47 -23.25 -6.23 -1.25
N LYS A 48 -23.93 -6.98 -0.38
CA LYS A 48 -23.38 -7.39 0.93
C LYS A 48 -22.17 -8.33 0.78
N SER A 49 -22.24 -9.30 -0.12
CA SER A 49 -21.12 -10.19 -0.42
C SER A 49 -19.90 -9.40 -0.93
N LEU A 50 -20.12 -8.45 -1.84
CA LEU A 50 -19.07 -7.56 -2.36
C LEU A 50 -18.44 -6.70 -1.27
N GLY A 51 -19.25 -6.12 -0.37
CA GLY A 51 -18.75 -5.34 0.76
C GLY A 51 -17.83 -6.17 1.67
N SER A 52 -18.18 -7.43 1.92
CA SER A 52 -17.36 -8.35 2.71
C SER A 52 -16.03 -8.68 2.03
N ASP A 53 -16.04 -8.99 0.73
CA ASP A 53 -14.82 -9.33 -0.03
C ASP A 53 -13.87 -8.13 -0.16
N ILE A 54 -14.42 -6.93 -0.36
CA ILE A 54 -13.63 -5.69 -0.39
C ILE A 54 -13.03 -5.42 0.98
N ASN A 55 -13.83 -5.52 2.05
CA ASN A 55 -13.36 -5.21 3.39
C ASN A 55 -12.25 -6.17 3.85
N THR A 56 -12.39 -7.46 3.54
CA THR A 56 -11.35 -8.46 3.84
C THR A 56 -10.08 -8.24 3.01
N SER A 57 -10.20 -7.80 1.75
CA SER A 57 -9.03 -7.45 0.92
C SER A 57 -8.31 -6.20 1.43
N ILE A 58 -9.05 -5.18 1.88
CA ILE A 58 -8.48 -3.97 2.48
C ILE A 58 -7.75 -4.32 3.79
N GLU A 59 -8.37 -5.13 4.64
CA GLU A 59 -7.77 -5.57 5.90
C GLU A 59 -6.44 -6.33 5.68
N LYS A 60 -6.42 -7.25 4.70
CA LYS A 60 -5.19 -7.97 4.32
C LYS A 60 -4.09 -7.04 3.83
N ASN A 61 -4.42 -6.07 2.98
CA ASN A 61 -3.47 -5.09 2.48
C ASN A 61 -2.92 -4.20 3.61
N ASN A 62 -3.78 -3.76 4.53
CA ASN A 62 -3.35 -2.95 5.68
C ASN A 62 -2.39 -3.72 6.59
N LYS A 63 -2.71 -4.98 6.91
CA LYS A 63 -1.82 -5.85 7.70
C LYS A 63 -0.46 -6.07 7.02
N GLN A 64 -0.45 -6.21 5.70
CA GLN A 64 0.78 -6.34 4.93
C GLN A 64 1.62 -5.05 4.94
N ILE A 65 0.99 -3.88 4.80
CA ILE A 65 1.67 -2.59 4.86
C ILE A 65 2.27 -2.39 6.25
N GLU A 66 1.51 -2.66 7.32
CA GLU A 66 1.98 -2.55 8.70
C GLU A 66 3.18 -3.47 8.97
N HIS A 67 3.09 -4.73 8.54
CA HIS A 67 4.22 -5.66 8.62
C HIS A 67 5.46 -5.11 7.92
N ASN A 68 5.31 -4.64 6.68
CA ASN A 68 6.43 -4.14 5.90
C ASN A 68 7.06 -2.88 6.49
N ILE A 69 6.27 -1.95 7.02
CA ILE A 69 6.77 -0.75 7.70
C ILE A 69 7.62 -1.17 8.90
N LYS A 70 7.10 -2.04 9.76
CA LYS A 70 7.80 -2.51 10.95
C LYS A 70 9.11 -3.23 10.60
N THR A 71 9.08 -4.17 9.66
CA THR A 71 10.28 -4.90 9.24
C THR A 71 11.31 -3.96 8.61
N MET A 72 10.87 -2.98 7.81
CA MET A 72 11.74 -1.98 7.22
C MET A 72 12.45 -1.15 8.30
N GLU A 73 11.72 -0.67 9.31
CA GLU A 73 12.27 0.07 10.43
C GLU A 73 13.30 -0.77 11.21
N GLU A 74 12.96 -2.00 11.58
CA GLU A 74 13.85 -2.91 12.31
C GLU A 74 15.15 -3.18 11.55
N LEU A 75 15.06 -3.42 10.24
CA LEU A 75 16.24 -3.64 9.38
C LEU A 75 17.14 -2.40 9.32
N LEU A 76 16.55 -1.21 9.16
CA LEU A 76 17.32 0.03 9.06
C LEU A 76 17.93 0.45 10.39
N VAL A 77 17.22 0.27 11.51
CA VAL A 77 17.75 0.49 12.86
C VAL A 77 18.92 -0.44 13.13
N SER A 78 18.79 -1.73 12.78
CA SER A 78 19.86 -2.71 12.95
C SER A 78 21.08 -2.40 12.09
N GLU A 79 20.88 -1.99 10.85
CA GLU A 79 21.96 -1.75 9.89
C GLU A 79 22.73 -0.46 10.17
N PHE A 80 22.02 0.64 10.47
CA PHE A 80 22.62 1.95 10.71
C PHE A 80 22.95 2.19 12.20
N ASN A 81 22.53 1.29 13.10
CA ASN A 81 22.71 1.40 14.55
C ASN A 81 22.22 2.74 15.13
N ILE A 82 21.05 3.20 14.65
CA ILE A 82 20.42 4.46 15.06
C ILE A 82 18.92 4.23 15.29
N LEU A 83 18.33 5.06 16.14
CA LEU A 83 16.90 5.03 16.42
C LEU A 83 16.08 5.36 15.16
N ALA A 84 14.95 4.68 14.96
CA ALA A 84 14.08 4.86 13.80
C ALA A 84 13.63 6.32 13.59
N GLU A 85 13.39 7.05 14.67
CA GLU A 85 13.00 8.48 14.64
C GLU A 85 14.04 9.40 13.96
N LYS A 86 15.30 8.95 13.88
CA LYS A 86 16.39 9.68 13.24
C LYS A 86 16.62 9.24 11.78
N ILE A 87 15.76 8.36 11.26
CA ILE A 87 15.81 7.85 9.90
C ILE A 87 14.67 8.46 9.11
N TYR A 88 15.00 9.25 8.08
CA TYR A 88 14.01 9.76 7.14
C TYR A 88 14.03 8.92 5.86
N LEU A 89 12.88 8.38 5.49
CA LEU A 89 12.70 7.60 4.26
C LEU A 89 11.91 8.36 3.21
N GLU A 90 12.38 8.27 1.96
CA GLU A 90 11.67 8.74 0.78
C GLU A 90 11.66 7.62 -0.27
N GLU A 91 10.47 7.18 -0.67
CA GLU A 91 10.31 6.17 -1.72
C GLU A 91 10.68 6.75 -3.10
N LYS A 92 11.55 6.03 -3.83
CA LYS A 92 11.81 6.25 -5.25
C LYS A 92 11.42 5.00 -6.04
N THR A 93 11.20 5.17 -7.33
CA THR A 93 10.71 4.11 -8.24
C THR A 93 11.50 2.79 -8.20
N LYS A 94 12.76 2.81 -7.75
CA LYS A 94 13.64 1.62 -7.72
C LYS A 94 14.36 1.39 -6.39
N TYR A 95 14.27 2.31 -5.43
CA TYR A 95 15.02 2.26 -4.18
C TYR A 95 14.38 3.21 -3.17
N TYR A 96 14.71 3.05 -1.89
CA TYR A 96 14.39 4.00 -0.84
C TYR A 96 15.59 4.90 -0.59
N LYS A 97 15.39 6.22 -0.64
CA LYS A 97 16.39 7.17 -0.17
C LYS A 97 16.26 7.23 1.35
N VAL A 98 17.29 6.75 2.04
CA VAL A 98 17.36 6.72 3.51
C VAL A 98 18.32 7.82 3.93
N THR A 99 17.83 8.79 4.70
CA THR A 99 18.63 9.86 5.27
C THR A 99 18.78 9.61 6.76
N THR A 100 20.02 9.58 7.21
CA THR A 100 20.42 9.40 8.61
C THR A 100 21.28 10.59 9.03
N ASN A 101 21.66 10.65 10.31
CA ASN A 101 22.67 11.59 10.78
C ASN A 101 24.09 11.32 10.24
N THR A 102 24.33 10.12 9.70
CA THR A 102 25.63 9.70 9.15
C THR A 102 25.73 9.85 7.63
N GLY A 103 24.60 10.07 6.94
CA GLY A 103 24.59 10.27 5.50
C GLY A 103 23.23 10.03 4.85
N ILE A 104 23.27 9.94 3.53
CA ILE A 104 22.15 9.64 2.65
C ILE A 104 22.54 8.39 1.85
N TYR A 105 21.66 7.40 1.83
CA TYR A 105 21.87 6.09 1.25
C TYR A 105 20.73 5.73 0.29
N LYS A 106 21.03 4.94 -0.75
CA LYS A 106 20.04 4.20 -1.53
C LYS A 106 19.92 2.81 -0.93
N VAL A 107 18.74 2.46 -0.46
CA VAL A 107 18.46 1.14 0.10
C VAL A 107 17.48 0.42 -0.81
N ILE A 108 17.82 -0.81 -1.20
CA ILE A 108 16.95 -1.71 -1.96
C ILE A 108 16.60 -2.86 -1.04
N PHE A 109 15.30 -3.12 -0.85
CA PHE A 109 14.81 -4.24 -0.04
C PHE A 109 14.58 -5.49 -0.89
N ARG A 110 14.74 -6.66 -0.25
CA ARG A 110 14.33 -7.95 -0.78
C ARG A 110 12.89 -8.20 -0.41
N TYR A 111 12.12 -8.69 -1.38
CA TYR A 111 10.73 -9.06 -1.20
C TYR A 111 10.53 -10.57 -1.41
N ASP A 112 9.59 -11.15 -0.68
CA ASP A 112 9.10 -12.49 -0.97
C ASP A 112 8.07 -12.51 -2.12
N SER A 113 7.56 -13.70 -2.44
CA SER A 113 6.52 -13.87 -3.47
C SER A 113 5.20 -13.13 -3.19
N GLN A 114 4.96 -12.77 -1.94
CA GLN A 114 3.79 -12.05 -1.48
C GLN A 114 4.01 -10.54 -1.41
N LYS A 115 5.21 -10.04 -1.73
CA LYS A 115 5.65 -8.64 -1.59
C LYS A 115 5.86 -8.19 -0.13
N ASN A 116 6.13 -9.12 0.78
CA ASN A 116 6.59 -8.77 2.12
C ASN A 116 8.10 -8.49 2.09
N ILE A 117 8.55 -7.47 2.83
CA ILE A 117 9.98 -7.20 3.01
C ILE A 117 10.57 -8.31 3.87
N ILE A 118 11.65 -8.93 3.39
CA ILE A 118 12.36 -10.02 4.10
C ILE A 118 13.82 -9.69 4.43
N GLY A 119 14.32 -8.55 3.99
CA GLY A 119 15.70 -8.13 4.24
C GLY A 119 16.16 -6.98 3.36
N ILE A 120 17.40 -6.53 3.58
CA ILE A 120 18.07 -5.55 2.72
C ILE A 120 18.82 -6.28 1.61
N GLN A 121 18.62 -5.86 0.36
CA GLN A 121 19.35 -6.37 -0.80
C GLN A 121 20.66 -5.64 -1.02
N LYS A 122 20.63 -4.31 -0.94
CA LYS A 122 21.77 -3.46 -1.25
C LYS A 122 21.64 -2.10 -0.57
N ILE A 123 22.79 -1.56 -0.16
CA ILE A 123 22.93 -0.21 0.37
C ILE A 123 24.06 0.47 -0.38
N ASP A 124 23.75 1.57 -1.06
CA ASP A 124 24.75 2.39 -1.75
C ASP A 124 24.76 3.79 -1.13
N PRO A 125 25.89 4.29 -0.60
CA PRO A 125 25.99 5.67 -0.12
C PRO A 125 25.84 6.67 -1.28
N ILE A 126 25.05 7.72 -1.05
CA ILE A 126 24.93 8.90 -1.92
C ILE A 126 25.83 10.02 -1.39
N LEU A 127 25.74 10.27 -0.08
CA LEU A 127 26.52 11.27 0.64
C LEU A 127 26.79 10.72 2.03
N THR A 128 28.04 10.67 2.46
CA THR A 128 28.41 10.27 3.83
C THR A 128 29.11 11.43 4.50
N VAL A 129 28.84 11.69 5.77
CA VAL A 129 29.65 12.63 6.52
C VAL A 129 31.02 11.97 6.72
N ALA A 130 32.05 12.49 6.05
CA ALA A 130 33.41 12.03 6.30
C ALA A 130 33.74 12.35 7.76
N ASN A 131 34.17 11.36 8.54
CA ASN A 131 34.87 11.65 9.79
C ASN A 131 36.15 12.41 9.42
N GLU A 132 36.12 13.74 9.47
CA GLU A 132 37.32 14.56 9.60
C GLU A 132 37.91 14.34 11.00
N GLY A 133 38.53 13.18 11.17
CA GLY A 133 39.17 12.72 12.40
C GLY A 133 40.52 12.10 12.08
N GLY A 134 41.42 12.91 11.50
CA GLY A 134 42.81 12.57 11.26
C GLY A 134 43.71 13.61 11.91
N ASN A 135 43.92 13.49 13.22
CA ASN A 135 44.81 14.35 13.98
C ASN A 135 46.12 13.58 14.25
N HIS A 136 47.15 13.71 13.41
CA HIS A 136 48.58 13.40 13.66
C HIS A 136 49.36 14.07 12.51
N GLU A 137 50.45 14.83 12.64
CA GLU A 137 51.33 15.23 13.72
C GLU A 137 52.17 16.43 13.22
N GLN A 138 52.54 17.34 14.12
CA GLN A 138 53.53 18.38 13.87
C GLN A 138 54.89 17.77 13.52
N GLY A 139 55.37 18.00 12.30
CA GLY A 139 56.75 17.77 11.92
C GLY A 139 57.66 18.90 12.37
N SER A 140 58.07 18.88 13.64
CA SER A 140 59.32 19.52 14.08
C SER A 140 60.44 18.49 13.98
N HIS A 141 61.43 18.71 13.11
CA HIS A 141 62.83 18.52 13.48
C HIS A 141 63.79 19.13 12.46
N ASN A 142 64.46 20.18 12.93
CA ASN A 142 65.75 20.69 12.50
C ASN A 142 66.87 19.63 12.65
N LYS A 143 67.75 19.54 11.63
CA LYS A 143 69.21 19.24 11.61
C LYS A 143 69.57 18.93 10.13
N ASN A 144 70.54 19.55 9.45
CA ASN A 144 71.85 20.07 9.84
C ASN A 144 72.26 21.20 8.89
#